data_AF-A0A5K7Y9Q3-F1
#
_entry.id   AF-A0A5K7Y9Q3-F1
#
_cell.length_a   1.000
_cell.length_b   1.000
_cell.length_c   1.000
_cell.angle_alpha   90.00
_cell.angle_beta   90.00
_cell.angle_gamma   90.00
#
_symmetry.space_group_name_H-M   'P 1'
#
loop_
_entity.id
_entity.type
_entity.pdbx_description
1 polymer ?
#
loop_
_entity_poly.entity_id
_entity_poly.type
_entity_poly.pdbx_seq_one_letter_code
_entity_poly.pdbx_strand_id
1 'polypeptide(L)'
;MNDPSAKRLVSPLSRPVNRGHGSRSSIWRKVALATSLIATLSASLFSPAALAAEAPLATGERHVLAANDCLPAPSGPVVLTVEGAVSCGNAGSLQAPRARFDLAMLEAMPSRVVATHTPWTQGRVSFSGPLLRELVARVSEDARGLKVRALNDFVAEIPLSDIEDFDVLLATRRDGERMPVRDLGPLFVLYPFDAHPELLNEQVRFRSVWQVTGLTLE
;
A
#
# COMPACT_ATOMS: atom_id res chain seq x y z
N MET A 1 -15.60 -65.88 -30.62
CA MET A 1 -16.83 -66.69 -30.81
C MET A 1 -17.80 -66.30 -29.69
N ASN A 2 -19.03 -65.93 -30.05
CA ASN A 2 -20.18 -65.55 -29.20
C ASN A 2 -20.14 -64.24 -28.35
N ASP A 3 -20.99 -63.31 -28.82
CA ASP A 3 -21.81 -62.26 -28.15
C ASP A 3 -22.89 -62.95 -27.22
N PRO A 4 -23.90 -62.32 -26.54
CA PRO A 4 -24.35 -60.91 -26.54
C PRO A 4 -24.90 -60.29 -25.21
N SER A 5 -25.39 -59.03 -25.29
CA SER A 5 -26.47 -58.36 -24.50
C SER A 5 -26.05 -57.03 -23.84
N ALA A 6 -26.44 -55.86 -24.37
CA ALA A 6 -27.68 -55.10 -24.07
C ALA A 6 -27.73 -54.49 -22.64
N LYS A 7 -28.07 -53.21 -22.41
CA LYS A 7 -29.13 -52.38 -23.04
C LYS A 7 -28.78 -50.89 -23.20
N ARG A 8 -29.65 -50.19 -23.95
CA ARG A 8 -29.62 -48.78 -24.38
C ARG A 8 -30.76 -47.99 -23.66
N LEU A 9 -30.65 -46.63 -23.57
CA LEU A 9 -31.70 -45.59 -23.80
C LEU A 9 -31.81 -44.43 -22.75
N VAL A 10 -31.68 -43.17 -23.23
CA VAL A 10 -32.58 -41.98 -23.06
C VAL A 10 -32.89 -41.49 -21.61
N SER A 11 -32.53 -40.29 -21.08
CA SER A 11 -32.78 -38.85 -21.46
C SER A 11 -34.24 -38.36 -21.29
N PRO A 12 -34.55 -37.05 -21.20
CA PRO A 12 -34.22 -36.02 -20.18
C PRO A 12 -35.52 -35.40 -19.54
N LEU A 13 -35.57 -34.07 -19.22
CA LEU A 13 -36.67 -33.24 -18.62
C LEU A 13 -36.64 -33.13 -17.06
N SER A 14 -37.03 -32.06 -16.35
CA SER A 14 -37.40 -30.65 -16.66
C SER A 14 -37.34 -29.73 -15.38
N ARG A 15 -37.38 -28.40 -15.54
CA ARG A 15 -37.60 -27.35 -14.48
C ARG A 15 -39.12 -27.26 -14.08
N PRO A 16 -39.69 -26.38 -13.18
CA PRO A 16 -39.18 -25.11 -12.58
C PRO A 16 -39.70 -24.62 -11.17
N VAL A 17 -39.25 -23.41 -10.74
CA VAL A 17 -39.94 -22.28 -10.02
C VAL A 17 -40.73 -22.44 -8.68
N ASN A 18 -40.39 -21.59 -7.68
CA ASN A 18 -41.27 -20.67 -6.89
C ASN A 18 -40.38 -19.73 -6.01
N ARG A 19 -40.37 -18.39 -6.05
CA ARG A 19 -41.30 -17.29 -5.64
C ARG A 19 -41.71 -17.21 -4.15
N GLY A 20 -41.50 -16.01 -3.57
CA GLY A 20 -42.09 -15.45 -2.32
C GLY A 20 -41.25 -14.24 -1.85
N HIS A 21 -41.69 -12.97 -2.02
CA HIS A 21 -42.49 -12.16 -1.07
C HIS A 21 -41.84 -11.97 0.33
N GLY A 22 -41.71 -10.77 0.91
CA GLY A 22 -42.05 -9.40 0.48
C GLY A 22 -42.02 -8.38 1.65
N SER A 23 -42.31 -7.10 1.38
CA SER A 23 -42.69 -6.02 2.35
C SER A 23 -41.69 -5.65 3.48
N ARG A 24 -41.03 -4.48 3.43
CA ARG A 24 -41.49 -3.21 4.05
C ARG A 24 -42.05 -3.33 5.49
N SER A 25 -41.42 -2.68 6.47
CA SER A 25 -41.83 -1.32 6.93
C SER A 25 -41.08 -0.86 8.19
N SER A 26 -40.84 0.44 8.29
CA SER A 26 -40.45 1.13 9.53
C SER A 26 -41.68 1.40 10.41
N ILE A 27 -41.58 1.22 11.73
CA ILE A 27 -42.44 1.94 12.69
C ILE A 27 -41.60 2.43 13.88
N TRP A 28 -41.59 3.75 14.07
CA TRP A 28 -41.24 4.37 15.35
C TRP A 28 -42.41 4.26 16.31
N ARG A 29 -42.18 4.00 17.61
CA ARG A 29 -43.20 4.30 18.63
C ARG A 29 -42.58 4.69 19.97
N LYS A 30 -42.88 5.93 20.38
CA LYS A 30 -42.57 6.51 21.69
C LYS A 30 -43.56 5.98 22.72
N VAL A 31 -43.13 5.78 23.97
CA VAL A 31 -43.93 6.03 25.17
C VAL A 31 -43.03 6.66 26.22
N ALA A 32 -43.52 7.69 26.90
CA ALA A 32 -42.84 8.37 28.01
C ALA A 32 -43.76 8.36 29.24
N LEU A 33 -43.16 8.31 30.43
CA LEU A 33 -43.71 8.59 31.78
C LEU A 33 -42.47 8.54 32.70
N ALA A 34 -41.89 9.59 33.29
CA ALA A 34 -42.39 10.86 33.84
C ALA A 34 -43.10 10.72 35.21
N THR A 35 -42.33 10.93 36.28
CA THR A 35 -42.77 11.61 37.53
C THR A 35 -41.55 12.19 38.26
N SER A 36 -41.67 13.43 38.71
CA SER A 36 -40.61 14.25 39.36
C SER A 36 -40.70 14.23 40.89
N LEU A 37 -39.70 14.79 41.59
CA LEU A 37 -39.66 15.48 42.92
C LEU A 37 -38.19 15.43 43.45
N ILE A 38 -37.55 16.41 44.12
CA ILE A 38 -37.77 17.84 44.44
C ILE A 38 -36.44 18.60 44.14
N ALA A 39 -36.47 19.94 43.99
CA ALA A 39 -35.32 20.81 43.76
C ALA A 39 -34.50 21.18 45.03
N THR A 40 -33.24 21.56 44.86
CA THR A 40 -32.62 22.64 45.65
C THR A 40 -31.96 23.67 44.73
N LEU A 41 -31.96 24.91 45.20
CA LEU A 41 -31.76 26.12 44.40
C LEU A 41 -30.35 26.68 44.60
N SER A 42 -29.58 26.83 43.52
CA SER A 42 -28.38 27.68 43.49
C SER A 42 -28.40 28.54 42.24
N ALA A 43 -28.81 29.80 42.39
CA ALA A 43 -28.74 30.79 41.34
C ALA A 43 -27.33 31.38 41.28
N SER A 44 -26.58 31.03 40.23
CA SER A 44 -25.32 31.70 39.87
C SER A 44 -25.49 32.42 38.53
N LEU A 45 -24.83 33.57 38.41
CA LEU A 45 -25.20 34.64 37.49
C LEU A 45 -24.98 34.30 36.01
N PHE A 46 -25.89 34.85 35.19
CA PHE A 46 -25.86 34.82 33.74
C PHE A 46 -24.71 35.69 33.19
N SER A 47 -23.85 35.12 32.35
CA SER A 47 -22.89 35.85 31.50
C SER A 47 -22.99 35.33 30.06
N PRO A 48 -23.43 36.15 29.09
CA PRO A 48 -23.42 35.80 27.68
C PRO A 48 -22.18 36.37 26.97
N ALA A 49 -21.19 35.52 26.74
CA ALA A 49 -20.11 35.77 25.77
C ALA A 49 -19.95 34.48 24.96
N ALA A 50 -20.59 34.38 23.80
CA ALA A 50 -20.02 34.80 22.52
C ALA A 50 -18.86 33.89 22.07
N LEU A 51 -19.25 32.76 21.48
CA LEU A 51 -18.70 32.22 20.25
C LEU A 51 -17.18 32.38 20.01
N ALA A 52 -16.40 31.46 20.57
CA ALA A 52 -15.17 30.99 19.92
C ALA A 52 -15.08 29.48 20.11
N ALA A 53 -15.47 28.73 19.07
CA ALA A 53 -15.05 27.34 18.97
C ALA A 53 -13.55 27.37 18.64
N GLU A 54 -12.70 27.15 19.63
CA GLU A 54 -11.30 26.80 19.37
C GLU A 54 -11.27 25.47 18.64
N ALA A 55 -11.30 25.55 17.31
CA ALA A 55 -10.90 24.43 16.47
C ALA A 55 -9.48 24.01 16.93
N PRO A 56 -9.20 22.71 17.10
CA PRO A 56 -7.84 22.29 17.34
C PRO A 56 -7.00 22.80 16.17
N LEU A 57 -6.02 23.65 16.48
CA LEU A 57 -5.01 24.04 15.51
C LEU A 57 -4.38 22.74 15.02
N ALA A 58 -4.69 22.37 13.79
CA ALA A 58 -3.94 21.35 13.09
C ALA A 58 -2.50 21.85 13.05
N THR A 59 -1.65 21.30 13.91
CA THR A 59 -0.21 21.44 13.87
C THR A 59 0.29 20.74 12.62
N GLY A 60 0.05 21.38 11.47
CA GLY A 60 0.83 21.14 10.27
C GLY A 60 2.29 21.34 10.67
N GLU A 61 3.06 20.26 10.59
CA GLU A 61 4.50 20.28 10.91
C GLU A 61 5.12 21.46 10.17
N ARG A 62 5.69 22.41 10.92
CA ARG A 62 6.27 23.62 10.31
C ARG A 62 7.41 23.18 9.41
N HIS A 63 7.19 23.28 8.10
CA HIS A 63 8.20 22.98 7.10
C HIS A 63 9.35 24.00 7.22
N VAL A 64 10.41 23.63 7.94
CA VAL A 64 11.65 24.40 7.96
C VAL A 64 12.44 24.01 6.71
N LEU A 65 12.03 24.59 5.57
CA LEU A 65 12.66 24.35 4.27
C LEU A 65 14.13 24.74 4.32
N ALA A 66 15.03 23.82 3.97
CA ALA A 66 16.45 24.11 3.83
C ALA A 66 17.24 23.01 3.10
N ALA A 67 18.12 23.45 2.21
CA ALA A 67 19.16 22.72 1.45
C ALA A 67 18.75 21.53 0.56
N ASN A 68 17.80 20.69 0.97
CA ASN A 68 17.54 19.38 0.36
C ASN A 68 16.12 19.23 -0.25
N ASP A 69 15.30 20.29 -0.25
CA ASP A 69 13.91 20.27 -0.70
C ASP A 69 13.78 20.36 -2.23
N CYS A 70 14.09 19.27 -2.94
CA CYS A 70 13.96 19.14 -4.39
C CYS A 70 12.93 18.09 -4.86
N LEU A 71 12.21 17.46 -3.91
CA LEU A 71 10.99 16.70 -4.21
C LEU A 71 9.75 17.51 -3.82
N PRO A 72 8.63 17.39 -4.57
CA PRO A 72 7.36 17.96 -4.13
C PRO A 72 6.86 17.24 -2.87
N ALA A 73 6.06 17.93 -2.05
CA ALA A 73 5.36 17.30 -0.94
C ALA A 73 4.33 16.27 -1.46
N PRO A 74 4.15 15.11 -0.80
CA PRO A 74 3.15 14.13 -1.18
C PRO A 74 1.72 14.70 -1.13
N SER A 75 0.92 14.35 -2.12
CA SER A 75 -0.47 14.75 -2.29
C SER A 75 -1.47 13.75 -1.66
N GLY A 76 -1.04 12.48 -1.56
CA GLY A 76 -1.81 11.38 -1.00
C GLY A 76 -1.08 10.69 0.17
N PRO A 77 -1.57 9.51 0.60
CA PRO A 77 -0.92 8.73 1.64
C PRO A 77 0.52 8.37 1.27
N VAL A 78 1.46 8.61 2.18
CA VAL A 78 2.86 8.18 2.02
C VAL A 78 2.91 6.66 2.04
N VAL A 79 3.44 6.06 0.97
CA VAL A 79 3.64 4.61 0.83
C VAL A 79 5.11 4.20 0.96
N LEU A 80 6.04 5.15 0.76
CA LEU A 80 7.47 4.93 0.93
C LEU A 80 8.11 6.11 1.66
N THR A 81 8.99 5.83 2.63
CA THR A 81 9.93 6.82 3.18
C THR A 81 11.36 6.34 2.99
N VAL A 82 12.18 7.16 2.33
CA VAL A 82 13.64 6.97 2.25
C VAL A 82 14.33 7.83 3.30
N GLU A 83 15.29 7.27 4.00
CA GLU A 83 16.09 7.92 5.05
C GLU A 83 17.57 7.50 4.99
N GLY A 84 18.42 8.16 5.78
CA GLY A 84 19.87 7.93 5.78
C GLY A 84 20.58 8.91 4.83
N ALA A 85 21.40 8.41 3.91
CA ALA A 85 22.16 9.18 2.93
C ALA A 85 21.28 9.82 1.83
N VAL A 86 20.34 10.68 2.22
CA VAL A 86 19.42 11.42 1.32
C VAL A 86 19.97 12.82 1.04
N SER A 87 20.22 13.14 -0.23
CA SER A 87 20.55 14.49 -0.70
C SER A 87 19.33 15.24 -1.25
N CYS A 88 18.32 14.53 -1.77
CA CYS A 88 17.10 15.11 -2.29
C CYS A 88 15.84 14.56 -1.60
N GLY A 89 15.20 15.40 -0.78
CA GLY A 89 14.05 15.07 0.05
C GLY A 89 12.90 16.08 -0.03
N ASN A 90 11.98 15.93 0.92
CA ASN A 90 10.79 16.79 1.13
C ASN A 90 10.26 16.71 2.58
N ALA A 91 11.08 16.20 3.50
CA ALA A 91 10.74 15.93 4.89
C ALA A 91 12.01 15.73 5.74
N GLY A 92 11.84 15.67 7.07
CA GLY A 92 12.95 15.44 8.01
C GLY A 92 13.54 16.76 8.50
N SER A 93 14.86 16.76 8.75
CA SER A 93 15.62 17.96 9.12
C SER A 93 16.89 18.08 8.27
N LEU A 94 17.57 19.21 8.34
CA LEU A 94 18.87 19.41 7.67
C LEU A 94 19.93 18.34 8.00
N GLN A 95 19.90 17.80 9.22
CA GLN A 95 20.85 16.78 9.69
C GLN A 95 20.36 15.34 9.47
N ALA A 96 19.06 15.17 9.18
CA ALA A 96 18.43 13.88 8.92
C ALA A 96 17.32 14.06 7.86
N PRO A 97 17.69 14.37 6.60
CA PRO A 97 16.73 14.55 5.52
C PRO A 97 16.02 13.24 5.17
N ARG A 98 14.80 13.35 4.66
CA ARG A 98 13.96 12.22 4.26
C ARG A 98 13.24 12.52 2.95
N ALA A 99 13.08 11.51 2.11
CA ALA A 99 12.25 11.55 0.92
C ALA A 99 10.99 10.70 1.15
N ARG A 100 9.83 11.36 1.31
CA ARG A 100 8.52 10.71 1.40
C ARG A 100 7.89 10.67 0.00
N PHE A 101 7.34 9.52 -0.39
CA PHE A 101 6.61 9.34 -1.64
C PHE A 101 5.20 8.85 -1.36
N ASP A 102 4.20 9.48 -1.99
CA ASP A 102 2.92 8.82 -2.23
C ASP A 102 3.00 7.93 -3.48
N LEU A 103 1.93 7.17 -3.73
CA LEU A 103 1.88 6.25 -4.87
C LEU A 103 1.90 6.98 -6.23
N ALA A 104 1.36 8.20 -6.32
CA ALA A 104 1.34 8.97 -7.55
C ALA A 104 2.73 9.51 -7.91
N MET A 105 3.55 9.88 -6.91
CA MET A 105 4.95 10.26 -7.10
C MET A 105 5.77 9.09 -7.66
N LEU A 106 5.55 7.85 -7.17
CA LEU A 106 6.22 6.65 -7.70
C LEU A 106 5.70 6.27 -9.10
N GLU A 107 4.40 6.40 -9.36
CA GLU A 107 3.80 6.16 -10.67
C GLU A 107 4.15 7.22 -11.72
N ALA A 108 4.63 8.41 -11.31
CA ALA A 108 5.11 9.48 -12.19
C ALA A 108 6.58 9.35 -12.62
N MET A 109 7.34 8.45 -11.99
CA MET A 109 8.71 8.11 -12.40
C MET A 109 8.70 7.24 -13.68
N PRO A 110 9.84 7.12 -14.41
CA PRO A 110 9.92 6.24 -15.58
C PRO A 110 9.67 4.77 -15.21
N SER A 111 8.46 4.30 -15.47
CA SER A 111 8.08 2.91 -15.18
C SER A 111 8.79 1.92 -16.12
N ARG A 112 9.04 0.70 -15.64
CA ARG A 112 9.34 -0.48 -16.46
C ARG A 112 8.29 -1.55 -16.20
N VAL A 113 8.26 -2.55 -17.09
CA VAL A 113 7.39 -3.72 -16.98
C VAL A 113 8.25 -4.97 -17.05
N VAL A 114 8.15 -5.83 -16.03
CA VAL A 114 8.81 -7.14 -15.99
C VAL A 114 7.75 -8.22 -15.94
N ALA A 115 7.72 -9.08 -16.96
CA ALA A 115 6.87 -10.26 -16.99
C ALA A 115 7.71 -11.49 -16.60
N THR A 116 7.51 -12.02 -15.39
CA THR A 116 8.33 -13.09 -14.82
C THR A 116 7.47 -14.09 -14.05
N HIS A 117 7.94 -15.32 -13.90
CA HIS A 117 7.46 -16.21 -12.85
C HIS A 117 8.06 -15.74 -11.51
N THR A 118 7.33 -15.95 -10.42
CA THR A 118 7.85 -15.75 -9.06
C THR A 118 7.48 -16.94 -8.18
N PRO A 119 8.26 -17.24 -7.13
CA PRO A 119 7.90 -18.27 -6.13
C PRO A 119 6.59 -18.01 -5.36
N TRP A 120 5.99 -16.82 -5.50
CA TRP A 120 4.83 -16.37 -4.73
C TRP A 120 3.56 -16.19 -5.59
N THR A 121 3.67 -16.33 -6.92
CA THR A 121 2.58 -16.20 -7.88
C THR A 121 2.34 -17.51 -8.64
N GLN A 122 1.12 -17.72 -9.13
CA GLN A 122 0.81 -18.83 -10.01
C GLN A 122 1.01 -18.41 -11.48
N GLY A 123 1.91 -19.10 -12.19
CA GLY A 123 2.26 -18.78 -13.57
C GLY A 123 3.08 -17.49 -13.71
N ARG A 124 3.19 -17.03 -14.96
CA ARG A 124 3.90 -15.79 -15.34
C ARG A 124 2.99 -14.59 -15.09
N VAL A 125 3.53 -13.58 -14.41
CA VAL A 125 2.80 -12.39 -13.99
C VAL A 125 3.54 -11.13 -14.46
N SER A 126 2.80 -10.08 -14.83
CA SER A 126 3.38 -8.80 -15.23
C SER A 126 3.41 -7.84 -14.05
N PHE A 127 4.58 -7.33 -13.69
CA PHE A 127 4.74 -6.29 -12.67
C PHE A 127 5.23 -5.00 -13.29
N SER A 128 4.83 -3.85 -12.75
CA SER A 128 5.33 -2.55 -13.19
C SER A 128 5.52 -1.54 -12.06
N GLY A 129 6.44 -0.61 -12.27
CA GLY A 129 6.89 0.41 -11.32
C GLY A 129 8.24 1.00 -11.74
N PRO A 130 8.79 1.96 -10.98
CA PRO A 130 10.15 2.45 -11.19
C PRO A 130 11.21 1.38 -10.86
N LEU A 131 12.40 1.52 -11.45
CA LEU A 131 13.58 0.73 -11.05
C LEU A 131 14.18 1.29 -9.75
N LEU A 132 14.70 0.43 -8.87
CA LEU A 132 15.32 0.87 -7.61
C LEU A 132 16.51 1.80 -7.84
N ARG A 133 17.35 1.54 -8.86
CA ARG A 133 18.43 2.46 -9.29
C ARG A 133 17.95 3.86 -9.60
N GLU A 134 16.85 4.00 -10.35
CA GLU A 134 16.30 5.32 -10.71
C GLU A 134 15.71 6.04 -9.50
N LEU A 135 15.18 5.30 -8.52
CA LEU A 135 14.73 5.86 -7.24
C LEU A 135 15.91 6.31 -6.37
N VAL A 136 16.93 5.48 -6.19
CA VAL A 136 18.12 5.79 -5.37
C VAL A 136 18.84 7.01 -5.94
N ALA A 137 19.12 7.02 -7.26
CA ALA A 137 19.75 8.15 -7.95
C ALA A 137 18.89 9.43 -7.97
N ARG A 138 17.58 9.34 -7.67
CA ARG A 138 16.70 10.50 -7.54
C ARG A 138 16.76 11.15 -6.15
N VAL A 139 17.20 10.43 -5.13
CA VAL A 139 17.17 10.88 -3.72
C VAL A 139 18.55 10.95 -3.06
N SER A 140 19.57 10.34 -3.67
CA SER A 140 20.94 10.29 -3.16
C SER A 140 21.95 10.37 -4.31
N GLU A 141 23.08 11.04 -4.06
CA GLU A 141 24.23 11.09 -4.96
C GLU A 141 25.36 10.14 -4.53
N ASP A 142 25.36 9.69 -3.27
CA ASP A 142 26.55 9.12 -2.60
C ASP A 142 26.30 7.80 -1.84
N ALA A 143 25.10 7.23 -1.95
CA ALA A 143 24.73 5.98 -1.28
C ALA A 143 25.74 4.84 -1.52
N ARG A 144 26.06 4.12 -0.45
CA ARG A 144 27.00 2.98 -0.39
C ARG A 144 26.32 1.68 0.03
N GLY A 145 25.18 1.77 0.72
CA GLY A 145 24.33 0.62 1.06
C GLY A 145 22.84 0.91 0.83
N LEU A 146 22.06 -0.16 0.65
CA LEU A 146 20.60 -0.11 0.56
C LEU A 146 19.96 -1.19 1.43
N LYS A 147 19.13 -0.77 2.39
CA LYS A 147 18.29 -1.64 3.20
C LYS A 147 16.82 -1.37 2.90
N VAL A 148 16.03 -2.43 2.74
CA VAL A 148 14.61 -2.38 2.40
C VAL A 148 13.81 -2.88 3.59
N ARG A 149 12.85 -2.09 4.06
CA ARG A 149 11.98 -2.37 5.21
C ARG A 149 10.52 -2.59 4.76
N ALA A 150 9.91 -3.67 5.23
CA ALA A 150 8.51 -4.00 5.00
C ALA A 150 7.58 -3.46 6.11
N LEU A 151 6.27 -3.59 5.90
CA LEU A 151 5.21 -3.22 6.84
C LEU A 151 5.25 -4.00 8.17
N ASN A 152 5.85 -5.19 8.18
CA ASN A 152 6.02 -6.06 9.36
C ASN A 152 7.41 -5.94 10.00
N ASP A 153 8.12 -4.84 9.77
CA ASP A 153 9.49 -4.56 10.23
C ASP A 153 10.57 -5.56 9.76
N PHE A 154 10.24 -6.45 8.81
CA PHE A 154 11.24 -7.25 8.11
C PHE A 154 12.19 -6.35 7.31
N VAL A 155 13.50 -6.59 7.42
CA VAL A 155 14.54 -5.85 6.71
C VAL A 155 15.41 -6.82 5.92
N ALA A 156 15.66 -6.50 4.65
CA ALA A 156 16.67 -7.14 3.82
C ALA A 156 17.67 -6.11 3.30
N GLU A 157 18.94 -6.52 3.20
CA GLU A 157 20.01 -5.73 2.59
C GLU A 157 20.18 -6.11 1.12
N ILE A 158 20.14 -5.10 0.26
CA ILE A 158 20.31 -5.22 -1.19
C ILE A 158 21.63 -4.52 -1.56
N PRO A 159 22.63 -5.26 -2.09
CA PRO A 159 23.83 -4.65 -2.64
C PRO A 159 23.48 -3.65 -3.73
N LEU A 160 24.20 -2.52 -3.81
CA LEU A 160 23.98 -1.57 -4.90
C LEU A 160 24.29 -2.18 -6.27
N SER A 161 25.24 -3.12 -6.34
CA SER A 161 25.50 -3.93 -7.54
C SER A 161 24.25 -4.66 -8.03
N ASP A 162 23.39 -5.19 -7.15
CA ASP A 162 22.16 -5.88 -7.57
C ASP A 162 21.22 -4.91 -8.34
N ILE A 163 21.11 -3.65 -7.89
CA ILE A 163 20.27 -2.64 -8.55
C ILE A 163 20.97 -1.93 -9.72
N GLU A 164 22.27 -2.14 -9.91
CA GLU A 164 23.07 -1.64 -11.04
C GLU A 164 23.12 -2.67 -12.17
N ASP A 165 23.35 -3.95 -11.86
CA ASP A 165 23.48 -5.03 -12.83
C ASP A 165 22.11 -5.53 -13.36
N PHE A 166 21.05 -5.49 -12.55
CA PHE A 166 19.74 -6.07 -12.89
C PHE A 166 18.60 -5.03 -12.86
N ASP A 167 17.55 -5.26 -13.67
CA ASP A 167 16.31 -4.46 -13.64
C ASP A 167 15.46 -4.77 -12.38
N VAL A 168 16.00 -4.46 -11.20
CA VAL A 168 15.28 -4.62 -9.93
C VAL A 168 14.19 -3.54 -9.81
N LEU A 169 12.94 -3.98 -9.88
CA LEU A 169 11.76 -3.13 -9.78
C LEU A 169 11.41 -2.84 -8.32
N LEU A 170 10.95 -1.61 -8.06
CA LEU A 170 10.00 -1.34 -6.97
C LEU A 170 8.59 -1.34 -7.59
N ALA A 171 8.00 -2.53 -7.72
CA ALA A 171 6.69 -2.68 -8.35
C ALA A 171 5.59 -1.99 -7.52
N THR A 172 4.77 -1.20 -8.20
CA THR A 172 3.54 -0.56 -7.68
C THR A 172 2.28 -1.27 -8.17
N ARG A 173 2.40 -2.03 -9.27
CA ARG A 173 1.29 -2.70 -9.97
C ARG A 173 1.62 -4.13 -10.35
N ARG A 174 0.56 -4.94 -10.45
CA ARG A 174 0.55 -6.32 -10.93
C ARG A 174 -0.60 -6.52 -11.91
N ASP A 175 -0.29 -7.01 -13.10
CA ASP A 175 -1.19 -7.18 -14.24
C ASP A 175 -1.99 -5.91 -14.58
N GLY A 176 -1.33 -4.75 -14.44
CA GLY A 176 -1.91 -3.41 -14.65
C GLY A 176 -2.64 -2.83 -13.42
N GLU A 177 -3.05 -3.66 -12.47
CA GLU A 177 -3.80 -3.25 -11.28
C GLU A 177 -2.90 -2.88 -10.10
N ARG A 178 -3.37 -2.01 -9.21
CA ARG A 178 -2.63 -1.63 -7.98
C ARG A 178 -2.63 -2.79 -6.99
N MET A 179 -1.47 -3.08 -6.40
CA MET A 179 -1.32 -4.17 -5.43
C MET A 179 -1.89 -3.77 -4.06
N PRO A 180 -2.89 -4.48 -3.50
CA PRO A 180 -3.38 -4.22 -2.15
C PRO A 180 -2.44 -4.87 -1.10
N VAL A 181 -2.45 -4.39 0.14
CA VAL A 181 -1.57 -4.89 1.23
C VAL A 181 -1.66 -6.41 1.41
N ARG A 182 -2.86 -6.97 1.35
CA ARG A 182 -3.11 -8.43 1.46
C ARG A 182 -2.54 -9.29 0.33
N ASP A 183 -2.00 -8.67 -0.71
CA ASP A 183 -1.57 -9.32 -1.96
C ASP A 183 -0.33 -8.60 -2.52
N LEU A 184 0.80 -8.82 -1.83
CA LEU A 184 2.16 -8.30 -2.11
C LEU A 184 2.37 -6.78 -1.98
N GLY A 185 1.31 -5.97 -1.99
CA GLY A 185 1.37 -4.50 -2.03
C GLY A 185 1.59 -3.77 -0.70
N PRO A 186 1.66 -2.43 -0.68
CA PRO A 186 1.47 -1.54 -1.85
C PRO A 186 2.68 -1.53 -2.79
N LEU A 187 3.83 -1.99 -2.31
CA LEU A 187 5.12 -1.96 -2.99
C LEU A 187 5.83 -3.30 -2.82
N PHE A 188 6.49 -3.78 -3.88
CA PHE A 188 7.21 -5.06 -3.90
C PHE A 188 8.55 -4.90 -4.63
N VAL A 189 9.66 -5.23 -3.97
CA VAL A 189 10.95 -5.39 -4.64
C VAL A 189 10.95 -6.68 -5.43
N LEU A 190 11.08 -6.56 -6.76
CA LEU A 190 11.05 -7.70 -7.66
C LEU A 190 12.33 -7.75 -8.51
N TYR A 191 12.99 -8.91 -8.48
CA TYR A 191 14.07 -9.26 -9.39
C TYR A 191 13.53 -9.94 -10.66
N PRO A 192 14.16 -9.74 -11.83
CA PRO A 192 13.70 -10.28 -13.11
C PRO A 192 14.10 -11.75 -13.32
N PHE A 193 13.57 -12.67 -12.50
CA PHE A 193 13.96 -14.09 -12.45
C PHE A 193 13.92 -14.83 -13.81
N ASP A 194 12.93 -14.56 -14.67
CA ASP A 194 12.83 -15.19 -16.00
C ASP A 194 13.95 -14.74 -16.96
N ALA A 195 14.45 -13.51 -16.82
CA ALA A 195 15.54 -12.98 -17.63
C ALA A 195 16.93 -13.37 -17.08
N HIS A 196 17.00 -13.59 -15.77
CA HIS A 196 18.20 -13.94 -15.03
C HIS A 196 17.94 -15.14 -14.10
N PRO A 197 17.87 -16.37 -14.64
CA PRO A 197 17.54 -17.57 -13.86
C PRO A 197 18.50 -17.87 -12.70
N GLU A 198 19.74 -17.39 -12.78
CA GLU A 198 20.75 -17.42 -11.72
C GLU A 198 20.30 -16.72 -10.42
N LEU A 199 19.39 -15.75 -10.53
CA LEU A 199 18.78 -15.06 -9.40
C LEU A 199 17.74 -15.90 -8.66
N LEU A 200 17.31 -17.06 -9.18
CA LEU A 200 16.29 -17.91 -8.54
C LEU A 200 16.88 -18.75 -7.40
N ASN A 201 17.52 -18.08 -6.43
CA ASN A 201 18.17 -18.66 -5.26
C ASN A 201 17.55 -18.10 -3.95
N GLU A 202 17.89 -18.70 -2.81
CA GLU A 202 17.31 -18.32 -1.51
C GLU A 202 17.64 -16.88 -1.09
N GLN A 203 18.86 -16.41 -1.36
CA GLN A 203 19.33 -15.08 -0.98
C GLN A 203 18.56 -13.97 -1.70
N VAL A 204 18.39 -14.08 -3.02
CA VAL A 204 17.63 -13.08 -3.80
C VAL A 204 16.12 -13.18 -3.50
N ARG A 205 15.61 -14.38 -3.19
CA ARG A 205 14.22 -14.53 -2.71
C ARG A 205 13.99 -13.82 -1.37
N PHE A 206 14.99 -13.77 -0.49
CA PHE A 206 14.96 -12.99 0.76
C PHE A 206 15.04 -11.47 0.50
N ARG A 207 15.83 -11.05 -0.49
CA ARG A 207 15.92 -9.64 -0.94
C ARG A 207 14.69 -9.13 -1.68
N SER A 208 13.84 -10.02 -2.19
CA SER A 208 12.58 -9.66 -2.85
C SER A 208 11.52 -9.34 -1.79
N VAL A 209 11.58 -8.13 -1.22
CA VAL A 209 10.74 -7.68 -0.09
C VAL A 209 9.38 -7.17 -0.57
N TRP A 210 8.29 -7.72 -0.03
CA TRP A 210 6.91 -7.32 -0.32
C TRP A 210 6.35 -6.48 0.83
N GLN A 211 5.29 -5.70 0.57
CA GLN A 211 4.77 -4.71 1.50
C GLN A 211 5.81 -3.66 1.94
N VAL A 212 6.69 -3.21 1.03
CA VAL A 212 7.75 -2.23 1.34
C VAL A 212 7.13 -0.92 1.85
N THR A 213 7.70 -0.38 2.92
CA THR A 213 7.30 0.90 3.54
C THR A 213 8.46 1.89 3.67
N GLY A 214 9.70 1.42 3.66
CA GLY A 214 10.86 2.31 3.73
C GLY A 214 12.14 1.74 3.16
N LEU A 215 13.04 2.66 2.81
CA LEU A 215 14.42 2.36 2.41
C LEU A 215 15.37 3.14 3.33
N THR A 216 16.46 2.51 3.74
CA THR A 216 17.58 3.19 4.39
C THR A 216 18.78 3.15 3.46
N LEU A 217 19.31 4.31 3.12
CA LEU A 217 20.54 4.49 2.35
C LEU A 217 21.69 4.73 3.32
N GLU A 218 22.81 4.03 3.13
CA GLU A 218 24.01 4.14 3.98
C GLU A 218 25.13 4.91 3.29
#